data_AF-K0IX46-F1
#
_entry.id   AF-K0IX46-F1
#
_cell.length_a   1.000
_cell.length_b   1.000
_cell.length_c   1.000
_cell.angle_alpha   90.00
_cell.angle_beta   90.00
_cell.angle_gamma   90.00
#
_symmetry.space_group_name_H-M   'P 1'
#
loop_
_entity.id
_entity.type
_entity.pdbx_description
1 polymer ?
#
loop_
_entity_poly.entity_id
_entity_poly.type
_entity_poly.pdbx_seq_one_letter_code
_entity_poly.pdbx_strand_id
1 'polypeptide(L)'
;MYTTKHTNGNIAIEGDKIKRPKLGLVRFAKSKEVEGRILNATVRRNPSGKYFVSLLVETDVQPLPKTNKEVGIDVGLKDFAILSNGKVFENPKFLRNMEQKLIREQRILSRRVKGSSNWNKQRVKVARIHERIANA
;
A
#
# COMPACT_ATOMS: atom_id res chain seq x y z
N MET A 1 14.19 -4.61 6.28
CA MET A 1 13.86 -4.18 4.90
C MET A 1 15.00 -4.64 4.01
N TYR A 2 14.73 -5.16 2.81
CA TYR A 2 15.77 -5.64 1.90
C TYR A 2 15.56 -5.08 0.50
N THR A 3 16.53 -4.33 0.00
CA THR A 3 16.48 -3.71 -1.33
C THR A 3 17.54 -4.33 -2.22
N THR A 4 17.19 -4.54 -3.48
CA THR A 4 18.09 -5.04 -4.52
C THR A 4 18.00 -4.11 -5.71
N LYS A 5 19.15 -3.63 -6.20
CA LYS A 5 19.25 -2.89 -7.46
C LYS A 5 19.32 -3.88 -8.63
N HIS A 6 18.73 -3.49 -9.75
CA HIS A 6 18.82 -4.28 -10.97
C HIS A 6 20.26 -4.27 -11.50
N THR A 7 20.87 -5.44 -11.57
CA THR A 7 22.18 -5.68 -12.20
C THR A 7 22.10 -6.98 -12.99
N ASN A 8 22.48 -6.94 -14.27
CA ASN A 8 22.59 -8.12 -15.14
C ASN A 8 21.35 -9.07 -15.11
N GLY A 9 20.12 -8.54 -15.11
CA GLY A 9 18.90 -9.36 -15.15
C GLY A 9 18.62 -10.16 -13.88
N ASN A 10 19.18 -9.75 -12.74
CA ASN A 10 18.97 -10.38 -11.44
C ASN A 10 17.57 -10.15 -10.85
N ILE A 11 16.80 -9.20 -11.41
CA ILE A 11 15.41 -8.89 -11.08
C ILE A 11 14.62 -8.88 -12.38
N ALA A 12 13.57 -9.69 -12.44
CA ALA A 12 12.67 -9.79 -13.58
C ALA A 12 11.28 -10.22 -13.10
N ILE A 13 10.25 -10.00 -13.93
CA ILE A 13 8.91 -10.53 -13.69
C ILE A 13 8.62 -11.56 -14.77
N GLU A 14 8.22 -12.75 -14.34
CA GLU A 14 7.85 -13.87 -15.22
C GLU A 14 6.46 -14.32 -14.81
N GLY A 15 5.44 -13.91 -15.59
CA GLY A 15 4.04 -14.17 -15.24
C GLY A 15 3.68 -13.57 -13.88
N ASP A 16 3.23 -14.40 -12.94
CA ASP A 16 2.88 -14.02 -11.56
C ASP A 16 4.04 -14.16 -10.57
N LYS A 17 5.28 -14.28 -11.06
CA LYS A 17 6.47 -14.47 -10.25
C LYS A 17 7.47 -13.34 -10.44
N ILE A 18 8.18 -13.01 -9.37
CA ILE A 18 9.31 -12.10 -9.38
C ILE A 18 10.60 -12.89 -9.16
N LYS A 19 11.56 -12.73 -10.08
CA LYS A 19 12.92 -13.23 -9.97
C LYS A 19 13.71 -12.37 -8.98
N ARG A 20 14.40 -13.03 -8.06
CA ARG A 20 15.25 -12.40 -7.03
C ARG A 20 16.60 -13.11 -6.98
N PRO A 21 17.70 -12.38 -6.69
CA PRO A 21 19.04 -12.97 -6.74
C PRO A 21 19.23 -14.19 -5.81
N LYS A 22 18.68 -14.13 -4.59
CA LYS A 22 18.87 -15.19 -3.57
C LYS A 22 17.69 -16.15 -3.42
N LEU A 23 16.51 -15.76 -3.89
CA LEU A 23 15.27 -16.50 -3.67
C LEU A 23 14.72 -17.13 -4.95
N GLY A 24 15.34 -16.88 -6.10
CA GLY A 24 14.82 -17.32 -7.39
C GLY A 24 13.46 -16.69 -7.70
N LEU A 25 12.58 -17.46 -8.33
CA LEU A 25 11.23 -17.03 -8.69
C LEU A 25 10.27 -17.18 -7.52
N VAL A 26 9.71 -16.06 -7.07
CA VAL A 26 8.74 -16.02 -5.96
C VAL A 26 7.41 -15.51 -6.48
N ARG A 27 6.34 -16.25 -6.21
CA ARG A 27 4.98 -15.84 -6.58
C ARG A 27 4.57 -14.57 -5.82
N PHE A 28 3.96 -13.60 -6.50
CA PHE A 28 3.42 -12.39 -5.89
C PHE A 28 2.09 -11.99 -6.53
N ALA A 29 1.26 -11.27 -5.78
CA ALA A 29 0.06 -10.68 -6.33
C ALA A 29 0.42 -9.34 -7.00
N LYS A 30 0.19 -9.23 -8.30
CA LYS A 30 0.41 -7.98 -9.05
C LYS A 30 -0.70 -6.99 -8.72
N SER A 31 -0.33 -5.77 -8.32
CA SER A 31 -1.28 -4.66 -8.19
C SER A 31 -1.50 -3.91 -9.51
N LYS A 32 -0.48 -3.91 -10.38
CA LYS A 32 -0.47 -3.34 -11.73
C LYS A 32 0.45 -4.16 -12.61
N GLU A 33 0.23 -4.11 -13.92
CA GLU A 33 1.23 -4.61 -14.87
C GLU A 33 2.47 -3.73 -14.83
N VAL A 34 3.63 -4.36 -15.04
CA VAL A 34 4.93 -3.70 -14.96
C VAL A 34 5.47 -3.59 -16.37
N GLU A 35 5.37 -2.38 -16.91
CA GLU A 35 5.89 -2.01 -18.22
C GLU A 35 7.17 -1.19 -18.04
N GLY A 36 8.16 -1.44 -18.88
CA GLY A 36 9.45 -0.72 -18.84
C GLY A 36 10.54 -1.42 -18.03
N ARG A 37 11.59 -0.67 -17.69
CA ARG A 37 12.83 -1.19 -17.09
C ARG A 37 12.77 -1.14 -15.57
N ILE A 38 12.89 -2.29 -14.91
CA ILE A 38 12.99 -2.35 -13.45
C ILE A 38 14.36 -1.81 -13.01
N LEU A 39 14.38 -0.79 -12.15
CA LEU A 39 15.59 -0.20 -11.58
C LEU A 39 15.97 -0.84 -10.24
N ASN A 40 14.99 -1.06 -9.37
CA ASN A 40 15.21 -1.76 -8.10
C ASN A 40 13.93 -2.41 -7.58
N ALA A 41 14.12 -3.35 -6.66
CA ALA A 41 13.04 -4.05 -5.99
C ALA A 41 13.32 -4.12 -4.48
N THR A 42 12.35 -3.61 -3.70
CA THR A 42 12.41 -3.52 -2.25
C THR A 42 11.38 -4.42 -1.60
N VAL A 43 11.83 -5.36 -0.79
CA VAL A 43 10.98 -6.25 0.00
C VAL A 43 10.88 -5.73 1.43
N ARG A 44 9.64 -5.47 1.87
CA ARG A 44 9.33 -5.11 3.26
C ARG A 44 8.40 -6.15 3.87
N ARG A 45 8.59 -6.40 5.16
CA ARG A 45 7.67 -7.18 5.98
C ARG A 45 6.94 -6.24 6.91
N ASN A 46 5.61 -6.21 6.81
CA ASN A 46 4.78 -5.42 7.69
C ASN A 46 4.67 -6.10 9.08
N PRO A 47 4.40 -5.34 10.16
CA PRO A 47 4.15 -5.91 11.48
C PRO A 47 2.93 -6.87 11.54
N SER A 48 2.06 -6.84 10.53
CA SER A 48 0.96 -7.79 10.30
C SER A 48 1.44 -9.20 9.92
N GLY A 49 2.70 -9.33 9.50
CA GLY A 49 3.33 -10.56 9.01
C GLY A 49 3.38 -10.66 7.49
N LYS A 50 2.69 -9.78 6.74
CA LYS A 50 2.66 -9.80 5.28
C LYS A 50 3.95 -9.23 4.68
N TYR A 51 4.32 -9.76 3.51
CA TYR A 51 5.44 -9.28 2.71
C TYR A 51 4.89 -8.48 1.53
N PHE A 52 5.55 -7.37 1.23
CA PHE A 52 5.27 -6.54 0.05
C PHE A 52 6.56 -6.33 -0.72
N VAL A 53 6.46 -6.34 -2.04
CA VAL A 53 7.53 -5.90 -2.93
C VAL A 53 7.13 -4.59 -3.59
N SER A 54 8.00 -3.60 -3.50
CA SER A 54 7.90 -2.33 -4.21
C SER A 54 8.92 -2.33 -5.33
N LEU A 55 8.46 -2.05 -6.55
CA LEU A 55 9.29 -2.00 -7.75
C LEU A 55 9.41 -0.56 -8.20
N LEU A 56 10.64 -0.11 -8.41
CA LEU A 56 10.90 1.14 -9.10
C LEU A 56 11.14 0.79 -10.57
N VAL A 57 10.36 1.39 -11.46
CA VAL A 57 10.33 1.06 -12.89
C VAL A 57 10.41 2.37 -13.67
N GLU A 58 11.30 2.39 -14.65
CA GLU A 58 11.43 3.45 -15.63
C GLU A 58 10.58 3.08 -16.85
N THR A 59 9.63 3.93 -17.22
CA THR A 59 8.72 3.70 -18.33
C THR A 59 8.35 5.02 -19.01
N ASP A 60 8.05 4.97 -20.29
CA ASP A 60 7.58 6.12 -21.06
C ASP A 60 6.09 6.35 -20.75
N VAL A 61 5.78 7.52 -20.19
CA VAL A 61 4.40 7.91 -19.92
C VAL A 61 3.90 8.74 -21.09
N GLN A 62 3.04 8.16 -21.92
CA GLN A 62 2.37 8.88 -23.00
C GLN A 62 1.35 9.87 -22.42
N PRO A 63 1.50 11.18 -22.65
CA PRO A 63 0.53 12.15 -22.17
C PRO A 63 -0.80 11.97 -22.92
N LEU A 64 -1.90 12.02 -22.19
CA LEU A 64 -3.22 12.03 -22.80
C LEU A 64 -3.46 13.34 -23.57
N PRO A 65 -4.26 13.32 -24.66
CA PRO A 65 -4.62 14.54 -25.38
C PRO A 65 -5.24 15.57 -24.45
N LYS A 66 -4.82 16.83 -24.57
CA LYS A 66 -5.40 17.92 -23.78
C LYS A 66 -6.87 18.11 -24.16
N THR A 67 -7.73 18.22 -23.15
CA THR A 67 -9.16 18.46 -23.34
C THR A 67 -9.52 19.93 -23.45
N ASN A 68 -8.57 20.85 -23.22
CA ASN A 68 -8.75 22.30 -23.10
C ASN A 68 -9.86 22.71 -22.10
N LYS A 69 -10.15 21.85 -21.12
CA LYS A 69 -11.08 22.11 -20.03
C LYS A 69 -10.31 22.32 -18.75
N GLU A 70 -10.69 23.35 -18.01
CA GLU A 70 -10.14 23.66 -16.69
C GLU A 70 -11.25 23.52 -15.64
N VAL A 71 -10.93 22.92 -14.50
CA VAL A 71 -11.86 22.76 -13.38
C VAL A 71 -11.10 23.03 -12.09
N GLY A 72 -11.63 23.92 -11.26
CA GLY A 72 -11.13 24.12 -9.89
C GLY A 72 -11.59 22.95 -9.01
N ILE A 73 -10.70 22.46 -8.15
CA ILE A 73 -10.97 21.39 -7.19
C ILE A 73 -10.86 21.99 -5.79
N ASP A 74 -11.95 21.99 -5.04
CA ASP A 74 -11.96 22.28 -3.60
C ASP A 74 -12.05 20.96 -2.82
N VAL A 75 -11.16 20.75 -1.86
CA VAL A 75 -11.07 19.50 -1.08
C VAL A 75 -11.49 19.74 0.37
N GLY A 76 -12.42 18.93 0.87
CA GLY A 76 -13.06 19.17 2.15
C GLY A 76 -13.07 17.96 3.10
N LEU A 77 -13.38 18.24 4.37
CA LEU A 77 -13.61 17.19 5.37
C LEU A 77 -15.01 16.59 5.26
N LYS A 78 -16.00 17.39 4.84
CA LYS A 78 -17.39 16.97 4.65
C LYS A 78 -17.54 16.19 3.34
N ASP A 79 -17.03 16.76 2.26
CA ASP A 79 -17.05 16.23 0.90
C ASP A 79 -15.60 16.07 0.41
N PHE A 80 -15.27 14.94 -0.23
CA PHE A 80 -13.90 14.63 -0.65
C PHE A 80 -13.37 15.68 -1.64
N ALA A 81 -14.17 16.02 -2.64
CA ALA A 81 -13.85 17.05 -3.61
C ALA A 81 -15.12 17.68 -4.19
N ILE A 82 -15.12 18.99 -4.35
CA ILE A 82 -16.14 19.75 -5.07
C ILE A 82 -15.46 20.39 -6.28
N LEU A 83 -16.01 20.12 -7.46
CA LEU A 83 -15.53 20.70 -8.71
C LEU A 83 -16.25 22.03 -8.98
N SER A 84 -15.56 22.98 -9.63
CA SER A 84 -16.16 24.26 -10.05
C SER A 84 -17.35 24.11 -11.03
N ASN A 85 -17.52 22.92 -11.61
CA ASN A 85 -18.68 22.56 -12.43
C ASN A 85 -19.88 22.03 -11.61
N GLY A 86 -19.83 22.12 -10.28
CA GLY A 86 -20.88 21.69 -9.37
C GLY A 86 -20.88 20.20 -9.02
N LYS A 87 -19.97 19.39 -9.58
CA LYS A 87 -19.87 17.96 -9.24
C LYS A 87 -19.25 17.78 -7.87
N VAL A 88 -19.94 17.01 -7.01
CA VAL A 88 -19.50 16.68 -5.65
C VAL A 88 -19.07 15.22 -5.59
N PHE A 89 -17.92 14.97 -4.98
CA PHE A 89 -17.44 13.64 -4.61
C PHE A 89 -17.55 13.48 -3.10
N GLU A 90 -18.34 12.50 -2.65
CA GLU A 90 -18.55 12.26 -1.22
C GLU A 90 -17.27 11.76 -0.53
N ASN A 91 -17.10 12.11 0.73
CA ASN A 91 -15.99 11.59 1.55
C ASN A 91 -16.29 10.17 2.05
N PRO A 92 -15.53 9.13 1.61
CA PRO A 92 -15.71 7.78 2.11
C PRO A 92 -15.36 7.69 3.59
N LYS A 93 -16.37 7.58 4.46
CA LYS A 93 -16.22 7.55 5.93
C LYS A 93 -15.66 6.24 6.51
N PHE A 94 -14.92 5.45 5.72
CA PHE A 94 -14.39 4.16 6.15
C PHE A 94 -13.42 4.29 7.33
N LEU A 95 -12.66 5.40 7.38
CA LEU A 95 -11.63 5.66 8.37
C LEU A 95 -12.21 5.65 9.79
N ARG A 96 -13.36 6.33 9.99
CA ARG A 96 -14.00 6.48 11.31
C ARG A 96 -14.35 5.14 11.96
N ASN A 97 -14.88 4.21 11.18
CA ASN A 97 -15.22 2.87 11.67
C ASN A 97 -13.96 2.05 12.03
N MET A 98 -12.90 2.19 11.23
CA MET A 98 -11.63 1.51 11.48
C MET A 98 -10.88 2.11 12.68
N GLU A 99 -10.96 3.42 12.90
CA GLU A 99 -10.39 4.10 14.07
C GLU A 99 -11.03 3.64 15.37
N GLN A 100 -12.36 3.54 15.43
CA GLN A 100 -13.06 3.01 16.61
C GLN A 100 -12.58 1.60 16.95
N LYS A 101 -12.44 0.75 15.92
CA LYS A 101 -11.89 -0.60 16.08
C LYS A 101 -10.43 -0.57 16.55
N LEU A 102 -9.62 0.31 15.99
CA LEU A 102 -8.21 0.47 16.37
C LEU A 102 -8.07 0.88 17.84
N ILE A 103 -8.85 1.87 18.30
CA ILE A 103 -8.86 2.35 19.69
C ILE A 103 -9.19 1.19 20.65
N ARG A 104 -10.22 0.41 20.34
CA ARG A 104 -10.61 -0.76 21.15
C ARG A 104 -9.47 -1.78 21.24
N GLU A 105 -8.87 -2.15 20.13
CA GLU A 105 -7.81 -3.17 20.10
C GLU A 105 -6.49 -2.67 20.73
N GLN A 106 -6.19 -1.37 20.62
CA GLN A 106 -5.07 -0.72 21.33
C GLN A 106 -5.28 -0.72 22.85
N ARG A 107 -6.50 -0.44 23.33
CA ARG A 107 -6.83 -0.52 24.78
C ARG A 107 -6.69 -1.94 25.33
N ILE A 108 -7.04 -2.95 24.53
CA ILE A 108 -6.82 -4.35 24.91
C ILE A 108 -5.31 -4.67 24.95
N LEU A 109 -4.53 -4.13 24.00
CA LEU A 109 -3.08 -4.35 23.95
C LEU A 109 -2.37 -3.75 25.16
N SER A 110 -2.70 -2.51 25.53
CA SER A 110 -2.03 -1.80 26.64
C SER A 110 -2.24 -2.46 28.00
N ARG A 111 -3.36 -3.17 28.18
CA ARG A 111 -3.68 -3.93 29.41
C ARG A 111 -2.99 -5.29 29.49
N ARG A 112 -2.38 -5.78 28.40
CA ARG A 112 -1.71 -7.10 28.38
C ARG A 112 -0.23 -6.97 28.75
N VAL A 113 0.27 -7.96 29.48
CA VAL A 113 1.69 -8.05 29.85
C VAL A 113 2.56 -8.14 28.60
N LYS A 114 3.44 -7.14 28.40
CA LYS A 114 4.36 -7.06 27.26
C LYS A 114 5.20 -8.35 27.15
N GLY A 115 5.36 -8.87 25.93
CA GLY A 115 6.12 -10.09 25.67
C GLY A 115 5.35 -11.40 25.87
N SER A 116 4.21 -11.39 26.58
CA SER A 116 3.37 -12.59 26.71
C SER A 116 2.79 -13.06 25.37
N SER A 117 2.42 -14.34 25.27
CA SER A 117 1.77 -14.91 24.07
C SER A 117 0.49 -14.15 23.70
N ASN A 118 -0.32 -13.79 24.69
CA ASN A 118 -1.53 -13.01 24.48
C ASN A 118 -1.24 -11.57 24.01
N TRP A 119 -0.18 -10.94 24.52
CA TRP A 119 0.24 -9.63 24.04
C TRP A 119 0.70 -9.69 22.57
N ASN A 120 1.49 -10.69 22.21
CA ASN A 120 1.95 -10.88 20.82
C ASN A 120 0.78 -11.11 19.85
N LYS A 121 -0.20 -11.95 20.20
CA LYS A 121 -1.43 -12.14 19.41
C LYS A 121 -2.18 -10.82 19.21
N GLN A 122 -2.29 -10.01 20.26
CA GLN A 122 -2.99 -8.72 20.21
C GLN A 122 -2.25 -7.67 19.37
N ARG A 123 -0.92 -7.60 19.50
CA ARG A 123 -0.07 -6.69 18.72
C ARG A 123 -0.23 -6.92 17.21
N VAL A 124 -0.33 -8.19 16.79
CA VAL A 124 -0.58 -8.54 15.39
C VAL A 124 -1.98 -8.11 14.93
N LYS A 125 -3.02 -8.19 15.78
CA LYS A 125 -4.35 -7.68 15.44
C LYS A 125 -4.34 -6.17 15.20
N VAL A 126 -3.70 -5.41 16.09
CA VAL A 126 -3.51 -3.97 15.94
C VAL A 126 -2.77 -3.65 14.63
N ALA A 127 -1.68 -4.37 14.34
CA ALA A 127 -0.93 -4.20 13.09
C ALA A 127 -1.76 -4.48 11.83
N ARG A 128 -2.66 -5.47 11.86
CA ARG A 128 -3.59 -5.77 10.75
C ARG A 128 -4.61 -4.65 10.52
N ILE A 129 -5.05 -3.98 11.59
CA ILE A 129 -5.97 -2.83 11.47
C ILE A 129 -5.23 -1.64 10.86
N HIS A 130 -4.03 -1.32 11.34
CA HIS A 130 -3.20 -0.29 10.71
C HIS A 130 -2.94 -0.57 9.22
N GLU A 131 -2.64 -1.82 8.87
CA GLU A 131 -2.48 -2.22 7.47
C GLU A 131 -3.75 -2.02 6.65
N ARG A 132 -4.93 -2.31 7.21
CA ARG A 132 -6.20 -2.09 6.50
C ARG A 132 -6.52 -0.61 6.33
N ILE A 133 -6.18 0.24 7.30
CA ILE A 133 -6.36 1.70 7.21
C ILE A 133 -5.41 2.28 6.15
N ALA A 134 -4.15 1.83 6.11
CA ALA A 134 -3.15 2.37 5.18
C ALA A 134 -3.32 1.91 3.72
N ASN A 135 -4.02 0.79 3.50
CA ASN A 135 -4.24 0.21 2.16
C ASN A 135 -5.68 0.43 1.64
N ALA A 136 -6.54 1.12 2.40
CA ALA A 136 -7.88 1.48 1.98
C ALA A 136 -7.84 2.76 1.15
#